data_AF-A0A139N611-F1
#
_entry.id   AF-A0A139N611-F1
#
_cell.length_a   1.000
_cell.length_b   1.000
_cell.length_c   1.000
_cell.angle_alpha   90.00
_cell.angle_beta   90.00
_cell.angle_gamma   90.00
#
_symmetry.space_group_name_H-M   'P 1'
#
loop_
_entity.id
_entity.type
_entity.pdbx_description
1 polymer ?
#
loop_
_entity_poly.entity_id
_entity_poly.type
_entity_poly.pdbx_seq_one_letter_code
_entity_poly.pdbx_strand_id
1 'polypeptide(L)'
;MKTDDYKELSLPDLANGLVEVDTAGWAEPWDKLSGRILEGFEAIAKDVEASGGGNVLVVSHSMTIGTLAYLIDEEIKKNPGVENGSVTVVEYANGKLSIESLGDVSYRQAGAEVLNGR
;
A
#
# COMPACT_ATOMS: atom_id res chain seq x y z
N MET A 1 4.26 -5.91 -24.30
CA MET A 1 2.82 -5.99 -24.00
C MET A 1 2.22 -4.64 -24.40
N LYS A 2 1.25 -4.58 -25.33
CA LYS A 2 0.59 -3.32 -25.73
C LYS A 2 -0.81 -3.33 -25.11
N THR A 3 -0.95 -2.65 -23.97
CA THR A 3 -2.24 -2.35 -23.34
C THR A 3 -2.33 -0.84 -23.20
N ASP A 4 -3.46 -0.26 -23.60
CA ASP A 4 -3.72 1.17 -23.42
C ASP A 4 -4.32 1.47 -22.02
N ASP A 5 -4.71 0.42 -21.29
CA ASP A 5 -5.12 0.51 -19.88
C ASP A 5 -3.94 0.18 -18.96
N TYR A 6 -3.45 1.18 -18.24
CA TYR A 6 -2.34 1.04 -17.30
C TYR A 6 -2.67 0.10 -16.13
N LYS A 7 -3.96 -0.13 -15.82
CA LYS A 7 -4.38 -1.05 -14.76
C LYS A 7 -4.08 -2.50 -15.10
N GLU A 8 -3.82 -2.79 -16.37
CA GLU A 8 -3.43 -4.12 -16.84
C GLU A 8 -1.93 -4.41 -16.70
N LEU A 9 -1.12 -3.39 -16.38
CA LEU A 9 0.31 -3.53 -16.16
C LEU A 9 0.61 -4.07 -14.76
N SER A 10 1.71 -4.81 -14.65
CA SER A 10 2.31 -5.06 -13.34
C SER A 10 2.80 -3.74 -12.74
N LEU A 11 2.88 -3.65 -11.41
CA LEU A 11 3.45 -2.46 -10.76
C LEU A 11 4.91 -2.16 -11.19
N PRO A 12 5.80 -3.17 -11.36
CA PRO A 12 7.12 -2.96 -11.94
C PRO A 12 7.09 -2.36 -13.35
N ASP A 13 6.27 -2.92 -14.25
CA ASP A 13 6.18 -2.44 -15.63
C ASP A 13 5.62 -1.01 -15.68
N LEU A 14 4.64 -0.70 -14.83
CA LEU A 14 4.08 0.65 -14.72
C LEU A 14 5.15 1.65 -14.23
N ALA A 15 5.84 1.36 -13.13
CA ALA A 15 6.85 2.26 -12.58
C ALA A 15 7.99 2.52 -13.58
N ASN A 16 8.54 1.46 -14.17
CA ASN A 16 9.63 1.60 -15.13
C ASN A 16 9.17 2.25 -16.44
N GLY A 17 7.96 1.94 -16.93
CA GLY A 17 7.39 2.59 -18.11
C GLY A 17 7.17 4.09 -17.91
N LEU A 18 6.81 4.52 -16.69
CA LEU A 18 6.73 5.95 -16.35
C LEU A 18 8.09 6.62 -16.38
N VAL A 19 9.15 5.96 -15.89
CA VAL A 19 10.53 6.47 -15.98
C VAL A 19 10.98 6.62 -17.43
N GLU A 20 10.64 5.69 -18.31
CA GLU A 20 11.03 5.74 -19.73
C GLU A 20 10.48 6.96 -20.46
N VAL A 21 9.29 7.44 -20.10
CA VAL A 21 8.62 8.59 -20.74
C VAL A 21 8.79 9.89 -19.96
N ASP A 22 9.37 9.84 -18.76
CA ASP A 22 9.55 11.02 -17.92
C ASP A 22 10.79 11.82 -18.30
N THR A 23 10.56 12.90 -19.05
CA THR A 23 11.61 13.84 -19.46
C THR A 23 12.10 14.76 -18.35
N ALA A 24 11.38 14.87 -17.23
CA ALA A 24 11.75 15.72 -16.10
C ALA A 24 12.61 14.99 -15.05
N GLY A 25 12.61 13.65 -15.06
CA GLY A 25 13.41 12.82 -14.15
C GLY A 25 12.91 12.80 -12.70
N TRP A 26 11.60 12.94 -12.51
CA TRP A 26 10.92 12.88 -11.21
C TRP A 26 10.41 11.48 -10.87
N ALA A 27 10.12 10.65 -11.87
CA ALA A 27 9.64 9.29 -11.69
C ALA A 27 10.72 8.41 -11.05
N GLU A 28 10.30 7.56 -10.12
CA GLU A 28 11.17 6.57 -9.49
C GLU A 28 11.07 5.22 -10.21
N PRO A 29 12.20 4.55 -10.50
CA PRO A 29 12.17 3.17 -10.98
C PRO A 29 11.66 2.22 -9.90
N TRP A 30 11.19 1.04 -10.33
CA TRP A 30 10.52 0.08 -9.45
C TRP A 30 11.37 -0.33 -8.24
N ASP A 31 12.66 -0.57 -8.43
CA ASP A 31 13.59 -0.98 -7.38
C ASP A 31 13.66 0.05 -6.24
N LYS A 32 13.75 1.34 -6.58
CA LYS A 32 13.76 2.43 -5.59
C LYS A 32 12.41 2.62 -4.93
N LEU A 33 11.34 2.61 -5.73
CA LEU A 33 9.98 2.82 -5.25
C LEU A 33 9.54 1.70 -4.29
N SER A 34 9.72 0.45 -4.69
CA SER A 34 9.35 -0.71 -3.87
C SER A 34 10.18 -0.79 -2.60
N GLY A 35 11.51 -0.58 -2.72
CA GLY A 35 12.43 -0.54 -1.58
C GLY A 35 12.02 0.48 -0.53
N ARG A 36 11.85 1.75 -0.92
CA ARG A 36 11.49 2.79 0.06
C ARG A 36 10.12 2.60 0.70
N ILE A 37 9.16 1.98 -0.01
CA ILE A 37 7.84 1.67 0.55
C ILE A 37 8.00 0.58 1.60
N LEU A 38 8.60 -0.56 1.26
CA LEU A 38 8.76 -1.67 2.20
C LEU A 38 9.60 -1.26 3.42
N GLU A 39 10.76 -0.64 3.20
CA GLU A 39 11.64 -0.17 4.27
C GLU A 39 10.95 0.85 5.19
N GLY A 40 10.15 1.77 4.61
CA GLY A 40 9.42 2.77 5.39
C GLY A 40 8.38 2.15 6.33
N PHE A 41 7.59 1.19 5.85
CA PHE A 41 6.61 0.50 6.68
C PHE A 41 7.28 -0.43 7.71
N GLU A 42 8.35 -1.14 7.32
CA GLU A 42 9.13 -1.95 8.27
C GLU A 42 9.79 -1.12 9.36
N ALA A 43 10.30 0.08 9.05
CA ALA A 43 10.88 0.98 10.04
C ALA A 43 9.85 1.40 11.09
N ILE A 44 8.65 1.79 10.65
CA ILE A 44 7.53 2.11 11.56
C ILE A 44 7.21 0.91 12.45
N ALA A 45 7.09 -0.29 11.86
CA ALA A 45 6.77 -1.50 12.60
C ALA A 45 7.85 -1.86 13.63
N LYS A 46 9.13 -1.79 13.26
CA LYS A 46 10.27 -2.04 14.16
C LYS A 46 10.32 -1.03 15.31
N ASP A 47 10.05 0.25 15.04
CA ASP A 47 10.02 1.29 16.07
C ASP A 47 8.88 1.06 17.09
N VAL A 48 7.71 0.65 16.60
CA VAL A 48 6.55 0.30 17.44
C VAL A 48 6.83 -0.96 18.25
N GLU A 49 7.37 -2.01 17.64
CA GLU A 49 7.77 -3.26 18.32
C GLU A 49 8.80 -2.98 19.43
N ALA A 50 9.84 -2.20 19.13
CA ALA A 50 10.86 -1.80 20.10
C ALA A 50 10.30 -0.96 21.27
N SER A 51 9.17 -0.28 21.05
CA SER A 51 8.46 0.52 22.07
C SER A 51 7.47 -0.30 22.91
N GLY A 52 7.43 -1.62 22.74
CA GLY A 52 6.53 -2.52 23.46
C GLY A 52 5.33 -3.02 22.64
N GLY A 53 5.29 -2.72 21.34
CA GLY A 53 4.25 -3.13 20.42
C GLY A 53 2.97 -2.31 20.52
N GLY A 54 1.94 -2.74 19.78
CA GLY A 54 0.62 -2.12 19.76
C GLY A 54 0.22 -1.64 18.37
N ASN A 55 -0.88 -0.89 18.32
CA ASN A 55 -1.48 -0.42 17.07
C ASN A 55 -0.92 0.94 16.66
N VAL A 56 -0.63 1.09 15.36
CA VAL A 56 -0.21 2.36 14.75
C VAL A 56 -1.15 2.70 13.59
N LEU A 57 -1.49 3.99 13.44
CA LEU A 57 -2.25 4.48 12.30
C LEU A 57 -1.30 5.14 11.31
N VAL A 58 -1.27 4.65 10.07
CA VAL A 58 -0.54 5.24 8.95
C VAL A 58 -1.53 5.73 7.91
N VAL A 59 -1.50 7.01 7.59
CA VAL A 59 -2.32 7.61 6.52
C VAL A 59 -1.46 7.71 5.26
N SER A 60 -1.93 7.10 4.17
CA SER A 60 -1.16 6.99 2.92
C SER A 60 -2.08 7.06 1.69
N HIS A 61 -1.50 6.84 0.51
CA HIS A 61 -2.18 6.90 -0.79
C HIS A 61 -2.51 5.50 -1.32
N SER A 62 -3.58 5.38 -2.12
CA SER A 62 -4.03 4.08 -2.67
C SER A 62 -2.94 3.32 -3.43
N MET A 63 -2.12 4.00 -4.24
CA MET A 63 -0.99 3.38 -4.96
C MET A 63 0.06 2.82 -3.99
N THR A 64 0.38 3.56 -2.92
CA THR A 64 1.35 3.13 -1.90
C THR A 64 0.82 1.92 -1.13
N ILE A 65 -0.44 1.94 -0.71
CA ILE A 65 -1.09 0.83 0.01
C ILE A 65 -1.15 -0.41 -0.89
N GLY A 66 -1.55 -0.24 -2.14
CA GLY A 66 -1.60 -1.34 -3.11
C GLY A 66 -0.21 -1.91 -3.43
N THR A 67 0.82 -1.07 -3.47
CA THR A 67 2.21 -1.51 -3.65
C THR A 67 2.72 -2.28 -2.44
N LEU A 68 2.44 -1.80 -1.23
CA LEU A 68 2.77 -2.53 -0.01
C LEU A 68 2.10 -3.91 0.01
N ALA A 69 0.80 -3.98 -0.32
CA ALA A 69 0.07 -5.23 -0.40
C ALA A 69 0.68 -6.20 -1.42
N TYR A 70 1.00 -5.71 -2.62
CA TYR A 70 1.71 -6.46 -3.66
C TYR A 70 3.06 -7.01 -3.20
N LEU A 71 3.81 -6.26 -2.37
CA LEU A 71 5.11 -6.68 -1.87
C LEU A 71 5.02 -7.72 -0.73
N ILE A 72 3.90 -7.76 0.00
CA ILE A 72 3.69 -8.68 1.11
C ILE A 72 3.10 -10.01 0.65
N ASP A 73 2.15 -9.97 -0.29
CA ASP A 73 1.39 -11.14 -0.73
C ASP A 73 1.64 -11.40 -2.23
N GLU A 74 2.32 -12.51 -2.51
CA GLU A 74 2.65 -12.92 -3.87
C GLU A 74 1.40 -13.18 -4.73
N GLU A 75 0.24 -13.50 -4.14
CA GLU A 75 -0.99 -13.71 -4.90
C GLU A 75 -1.54 -12.41 -5.50
N ILE A 76 -1.15 -11.25 -4.97
CA ILE A 76 -1.52 -9.94 -5.50
C ILE A 76 -0.63 -9.63 -6.71
N LYS A 77 -1.13 -9.88 -7.93
CA LYS A 77 -0.36 -9.70 -9.17
C LYS A 77 -0.43 -8.28 -9.78
N LYS A 78 -1.38 -7.46 -9.33
CA LYS A 78 -1.63 -6.08 -9.80
C LYS A 78 -2.05 -5.19 -8.64
N ASN A 79 -2.09 -3.87 -8.86
CA ASN A 79 -2.61 -2.96 -7.83
C ASN A 79 -4.08 -3.30 -7.50
N PRO A 80 -4.41 -3.60 -6.23
CA PRO A 80 -5.79 -3.89 -5.82
C PRO A 80 -6.72 -2.67 -5.91
N GLY A 81 -6.20 -1.45 -5.95
CA GLY A 81 -7.02 -0.25 -6.16
C GLY A 81 -7.94 0.08 -4.99
N VAL A 82 -7.39 0.17 -3.77
CA VAL A 82 -8.18 0.43 -2.55
C VAL A 82 -8.91 1.79 -2.60
N GLU A 83 -10.15 1.80 -2.08
CA GLU A 83 -11.01 2.99 -2.05
C GLU A 83 -10.53 4.06 -1.06
N ASN A 84 -10.90 5.32 -1.32
CA ASN A 84 -10.69 6.41 -0.36
C ASN A 84 -11.47 6.17 0.94
N GLY A 85 -10.79 6.36 2.07
CA GLY A 85 -11.36 6.11 3.40
C GLY A 85 -11.54 4.63 3.74
N SER A 86 -10.92 3.73 2.96
CA SER A 86 -10.73 2.34 3.35
C SER A 86 -9.56 2.18 4.31
N VAL A 87 -9.53 1.05 5.03
CA VAL A 87 -8.49 0.66 5.98
C VAL A 87 -7.89 -0.67 5.52
N THR A 88 -6.57 -0.73 5.43
CA THR A 88 -5.82 -1.98 5.22
C THR A 88 -5.13 -2.30 6.55
N VAL A 89 -5.40 -3.48 7.09
CA VAL A 89 -4.77 -3.96 8.33
C VAL A 89 -3.61 -4.88 7.97
N VAL A 90 -2.42 -4.52 8.44
CA VAL A 90 -1.18 -5.28 8.25
C VAL A 90 -0.64 -5.60 9.64
N GLU A 91 -0.29 -6.86 9.87
CA GLU A 91 0.41 -7.32 11.07
C GLU A 91 1.92 -7.34 10.80
N TYR A 92 2.71 -6.98 11.81
CA TYR A 92 4.15 -7.20 11.82
C TYR A 92 4.52 -8.10 12.99
N ALA A 93 5.10 -9.25 12.69
CA ALA A 93 5.58 -10.18 13.71
C ALA A 93 6.79 -10.96 13.18
N ASN A 94 7.76 -11.20 14.06
CA ASN A 94 8.96 -12.00 13.76
C ASN A 94 9.72 -11.49 12.51
N GLY A 95 9.80 -10.16 12.35
CA GLY A 95 10.51 -9.57 11.22
C GLY A 95 9.73 -9.53 9.90
N LYS A 96 8.47 -9.97 9.87
CA LYS A 96 7.69 -10.12 8.64
C LYS A 96 6.35 -9.38 8.72
N LEU A 97 5.95 -8.77 7.61
CA LEU A 97 4.61 -8.21 7.41
C LEU A 97 3.65 -9.27 6.85
N SER A 98 2.39 -9.24 7.29
CA SER A 98 1.27 -10.03 6.75
C SER A 98 0.00 -9.20 6.64
N ILE A 99 -0.83 -9.49 5.64
CA ILE A 99 -2.10 -8.76 5.42
C ILE A 99 -3.22 -9.48 6.15
N GLU A 100 -3.90 -8.76 7.05
CA GLU A 100 -5.12 -9.24 7.74
C GLU A 100 -6.39 -8.79 6.99
N SER A 101 -6.39 -7.57 6.48
CA SER A 101 -7.47 -7.07 5.63
C SER A 101 -6.95 -6.02 4.64
N LEU A 102 -7.59 -5.94 3.47
CA LEU A 102 -7.16 -5.07 2.38
C LEU A 102 -8.33 -4.20 1.91
N GLY A 103 -8.21 -2.87 2.09
CA GLY A 103 -9.19 -1.91 1.57
C GLY A 103 -10.58 -2.01 2.21
N ASP A 104 -10.66 -2.32 3.51
CA ASP A 104 -11.93 -2.42 4.25
C ASP A 104 -12.60 -1.04 4.46
N VAL A 105 -13.80 -0.87 3.92
CA VAL A 105 -14.60 0.37 4.05
C VAL A 105 -15.59 0.32 5.22
N SER A 106 -15.65 -0.78 5.97
CA SER A 106 -16.58 -1.00 7.09
C SER A 106 -16.43 0.08 8.17
N TYR A 107 -15.19 0.49 8.48
CA TYR A 107 -14.90 1.55 9.45
C TYR A 107 -15.56 2.88 9.08
N ARG A 108 -15.53 3.25 7.80
CA ARG A 108 -16.17 4.46 7.26
C ARG A 108 -17.69 4.38 7.41
N GLN A 109 -18.28 3.22 7.12
CA GLN A 109 -19.71 2.98 7.22
C GLN A 109 -20.17 3.05 8.69
N ALA A 110 -19.48 2.35 9.59
CA ALA A 110 -19.76 2.37 11.02
C ALA A 110 -19.66 3.79 11.59
N GLY A 111 -18.64 4.57 11.17
CA GLY A 111 -18.52 5.98 11.55
C GLY A 111 -19.71 6.83 11.09
N ALA A 112 -20.20 6.62 9.87
CA ALA A 112 -21.37 7.32 9.34
C ALA A 112 -22.65 6.96 10.12
N GLU A 113 -22.86 5.69 10.48
CA GLU A 113 -24.01 5.26 11.29
C GLU A 113 -24.01 5.91 12.67
N VAL A 114 -22.86 5.98 13.34
CA VAL A 114 -22.71 6.66 14.64
C VAL A 114 -23.03 8.16 14.54
N LEU A 115 -22.66 8.80 13.43
CA LEU A 115 -22.96 10.22 13.20
C LEU A 115 -24.43 10.46 12.87
N ASN A 116 -25.05 9.58 12.08
CA ASN A 116 -26.45 9.69 11.65
C ASN A 116 -27.46 9.24 12.73
N GLY A 117 -27.02 8.45 13.71
CA GLY A 117 -27.82 8.06 14.88
C GLY A 117 -27.83 9.09 16.02
N ARG A 118 -27.17 10.24 15.84
CA ARG A 118 -27.25 11.41 16.72
C ARG A 118 -28.33 12.38 16.25
#